data_AF-A0A955IFT7-F1
#
_entry.id   AF-A0A955IFT7-F1
#
_cell.length_a   1.000
_cell.length_b   1.000
_cell.length_c   1.000
_cell.angle_alpha   90.00
_cell.angle_beta   90.00
_cell.angle_gamma   90.00
#
_symmetry.space_group_name_H-M   'P 1'
#
loop_
_entity.id
_entity.type
_entity.pdbx_description
1 polymer ?
#
loop_
_entity_poly.entity_id
_entity_poly.type
_entity_poly.pdbx_seq_one_letter_code
_entity_poly.pdbx_strand_id
1 'polypeptide(L)'
;MRCTSCDYPLWNIAARVCPECGAAFSPRTYTFRAGSVRFCCPKCDQQYYGTSPEGLPQPDRFDCVRCGEPLVLDQLVVRPEPGVAEEDTRRDRMPWLERTKRGTVQAWFATVAKALFAPAALARAIPREAGYRSAYLYMLLTGLLFTAVGVALPQIGMLLFLSMAAPAGGGGPPAGLLIGVAVFWVVMALAIVAVAPVIWIALTNLLLLITGGTREGSRRTWQAICYSSGAAAPMAIPCFPYIGPIWWLVSAVIMVRGVHGISGFRAFVTTGLAGLLAMVVWVFLLFGLMVALVAPLGRTMVATSVLPAATAQASASAALSAYAADHDGRFPTHGLELMAYGMTPDQYVVWGLTTMDQVKIPGGTLLDAAAWSPEEKSQAARYAIAQLPAGAPLHRVGDIVFLSTGEVTADECPELLVFALLPKWPSEYGAVSQPIVMGTASGSSITVPRAALEARIAEENVLRELHGLPPLPPFLDDSPEEGTPLQGALDESREPEE
;
A
#
# COMPACT_ATOMS: atom_id res chain seq x y z
N MET A 1 39.18 -20.27 27.84
CA MET A 1 38.83 -20.31 29.27
C MET A 1 39.46 -19.07 29.91
N ARG A 2 38.69 -18.08 30.38
CA ARG A 2 39.25 -16.82 30.93
C ARG A 2 38.68 -16.51 32.31
N CYS A 3 39.49 -15.90 33.18
CA CYS A 3 39.11 -15.54 34.54
C CYS A 3 37.92 -14.58 34.54
N THR A 4 36.89 -14.86 35.33
CA THR A 4 35.71 -13.98 35.40
C THR A 4 35.99 -12.65 36.09
N SER A 5 37.07 -12.56 36.87
CA SER A 5 37.45 -11.36 37.63
C SER A 5 38.38 -10.42 36.85
N CYS A 6 39.35 -10.95 36.10
CA CYS A 6 40.37 -10.15 35.41
C CYS A 6 40.59 -10.49 33.92
N ASP A 7 39.77 -11.39 33.35
CA ASP A 7 39.88 -11.88 31.95
C ASP A 7 41.23 -12.54 31.57
N TYR A 8 42.08 -12.91 32.53
CA TYR A 8 43.31 -13.65 32.23
C TYR A 8 43.02 -15.06 31.66
N PRO A 9 43.74 -15.53 30.62
CA PRO A 9 43.58 -16.88 30.07
C PRO A 9 43.99 -17.97 31.06
N LEU A 10 43.08 -18.91 31.36
CA LEU A 10 43.25 -19.93 32.40
C LEU A 10 43.65 -21.31 31.82
N TRP A 11 44.46 -21.34 30.78
CA TRP A 11 44.89 -22.58 30.14
C TRP A 11 46.13 -23.16 30.80
N ASN A 12 46.22 -24.49 30.85
CA ASN A 12 47.39 -25.18 31.40
C ASN A 12 47.69 -24.87 32.89
N ILE A 13 46.68 -24.49 33.68
CA ILE A 13 46.84 -24.15 35.10
C ILE A 13 46.27 -25.26 35.98
N ALA A 14 47.14 -26.03 36.64
CA ALA A 14 46.74 -27.11 37.54
C ALA A 14 46.24 -26.58 38.90
N ALA A 15 46.77 -25.44 39.37
CA ALA A 15 46.54 -24.90 40.71
C ALA A 15 45.11 -24.39 41.00
N ARG A 16 44.24 -24.29 39.97
CA ARG A 16 42.84 -23.78 40.08
C ARG A 16 42.68 -22.39 40.67
N VAL A 17 43.74 -21.60 40.61
CA VAL A 17 43.77 -20.20 41.03
C VAL A 17 44.32 -19.37 39.88
N CYS A 18 43.67 -18.25 39.57
CA CYS A 18 44.14 -17.32 38.55
C CYS A 18 45.47 -16.69 39.01
N PRO A 19 46.55 -16.76 38.21
CA PRO A 19 47.86 -16.27 38.62
C PRO A 19 47.91 -14.74 38.73
N GLU A 20 47.03 -14.02 38.02
CA GLU A 20 46.98 -12.55 38.06
C GLU A 20 46.23 -12.00 39.27
N CYS A 21 45.08 -12.59 39.63
CA CYS A 21 44.18 -12.00 40.63
C CYS A 21 43.87 -12.91 41.83
N GLY A 22 44.39 -14.14 41.87
CA GLY A 22 44.14 -15.08 42.95
C GLY A 22 42.72 -15.65 43.00
N ALA A 23 41.84 -15.29 42.06
CA ALA A 23 40.48 -15.83 42.02
C ALA A 23 40.50 -17.34 41.73
N ALA A 24 39.80 -18.12 42.55
CA ALA A 24 39.61 -19.54 42.30
C ALA A 24 38.73 -19.75 41.05
N PHE A 25 39.00 -20.81 40.29
CA PHE A 25 38.19 -21.17 39.12
C PHE A 25 38.06 -22.70 38.99
N SER A 26 37.01 -23.14 38.29
CA SER A 26 36.76 -24.56 37.99
C SER A 26 36.46 -24.74 36.50
N PRO A 27 37.02 -25.75 35.81
CA PRO A 27 36.63 -26.11 34.44
C PRO A 27 35.13 -26.30 34.25
N ARG A 28 34.43 -26.77 35.28
CA ARG A 28 32.99 -27.05 35.27
C ARG A 28 32.14 -25.79 35.10
N THR A 29 32.67 -24.61 35.42
CA THR A 29 31.97 -23.33 35.22
C THR A 29 32.09 -22.79 33.79
N TYR A 30 32.91 -23.43 32.96
CA TYR A 30 33.10 -23.07 31.55
C TYR A 30 32.38 -24.04 30.62
N THR A 31 31.95 -23.51 29.48
CA THR A 31 31.38 -24.30 28.39
C THR A 31 32.27 -24.19 27.17
N PHE A 32 32.57 -25.32 26.57
CA PHE A 32 33.43 -25.43 25.40
C PHE A 32 32.65 -25.90 24.19
N ARG A 33 33.20 -25.67 23.00
CA ARG A 33 32.75 -26.39 21.81
C ARG A 33 33.19 -27.86 21.97
N ALA A 34 32.29 -28.82 21.72
CA ALA A 34 32.65 -30.24 21.82
C ALA A 34 33.87 -30.55 20.94
N GLY A 35 34.86 -31.24 21.52
CA GLY A 35 36.13 -31.57 20.86
C GLY A 35 37.12 -30.43 20.65
N SER A 36 36.83 -29.18 21.04
CA SER A 36 37.77 -28.06 20.87
C SER A 36 38.83 -27.96 21.98
N VAL A 37 38.61 -28.67 23.08
CA VAL A 37 39.51 -28.70 24.23
C VAL A 37 39.77 -30.13 24.65
N ARG A 38 40.95 -30.34 25.20
CA ARG A 38 41.38 -31.58 25.85
C ARG A 38 41.56 -31.35 27.35
N PHE A 39 41.09 -32.32 28.11
CA PHE A 39 41.20 -32.39 29.55
C PHE A 39 42.31 -33.39 29.86
N CYS A 40 43.44 -32.91 30.37
CA CYS A 40 44.63 -33.73 30.60
C CYS A 40 44.70 -34.19 32.06
N CYS A 41 45.06 -35.46 32.27
CA CYS A 41 45.43 -35.99 33.57
C CYS A 41 46.64 -35.21 34.12
N PRO A 42 46.58 -34.67 35.35
CA PRO A 42 47.69 -33.87 35.91
C PRO A 42 48.97 -34.69 36.15
N LYS A 43 48.87 -36.03 36.26
CA LYS A 43 50.00 -36.93 36.58
C LYS A 43 50.73 -37.47 35.35
N CYS A 44 50.01 -37.82 34.29
CA CYS A 44 50.57 -38.51 33.11
C CYS A 44 50.21 -37.88 31.76
N ASP A 45 49.53 -36.73 31.77
CA ASP A 45 49.10 -35.96 30.60
C ASP A 45 48.20 -36.72 29.61
N GLN A 46 47.58 -37.83 30.05
CA GLN A 46 46.57 -38.54 29.26
C GLN A 46 45.39 -37.62 28.95
N GLN A 47 45.00 -37.56 27.67
CA GLN A 47 44.02 -36.62 27.15
C GLN A 47 42.62 -37.24 27.12
N TYR A 48 41.62 -36.45 27.49
CA TYR A 48 40.20 -36.76 27.42
C TYR A 48 39.47 -35.62 26.71
N TYR A 49 38.45 -35.95 25.91
CA TYR A 49 37.68 -34.96 25.17
C TYR A 49 36.30 -34.75 25.78
N GLY A 50 35.81 -33.52 25.67
CA GLY A 50 34.46 -33.20 26.10
C GLY A 50 33.40 -33.73 25.14
N THR A 51 32.65 -34.73 25.58
CA THR A 51 31.55 -35.37 24.83
C THR A 51 30.16 -34.85 25.25
N SER A 52 30.07 -34.10 26.35
CA SER A 52 28.81 -33.51 26.80
C SER A 52 28.33 -32.37 25.89
N PRO A 53 27.04 -31.98 25.97
CA PRO A 53 26.52 -30.79 25.28
C PRO A 53 27.23 -29.47 25.64
N GLU A 54 27.90 -29.42 26.80
CA GLU A 54 28.70 -28.30 27.31
C GLU A 54 30.17 -28.40 26.88
N GLY A 55 30.56 -29.46 26.14
CA GLY A 55 31.94 -29.73 25.78
C GLY A 55 32.78 -30.18 26.97
N LEU A 56 32.18 -30.85 27.95
CA LEU A 56 32.85 -31.42 29.13
C LEU A 56 32.93 -32.96 29.01
N PRO A 57 33.93 -33.63 29.64
CA PRO A 57 33.99 -35.08 29.68
C PRO A 57 32.79 -35.67 30.44
N GLN A 58 32.27 -36.80 29.96
CA GLN A 58 31.27 -37.61 30.69
C GLN A 58 31.76 -39.05 30.80
N PRO A 59 31.78 -39.65 32.02
CA PRO A 59 31.38 -39.08 33.31
C PRO A 59 32.35 -37.98 33.82
N ASP A 60 31.94 -37.22 34.84
CA ASP A 60 32.76 -36.16 35.45
C ASP A 60 33.79 -36.68 36.46
N ARG A 61 33.69 -37.97 36.82
CA ARG A 61 34.62 -38.72 37.65
C ARG A 61 34.94 -40.06 36.98
N PHE A 62 36.21 -40.38 36.83
CA PHE A 62 36.67 -41.61 36.20
C PHE A 62 38.14 -41.88 36.54
N ASP A 63 38.58 -43.13 36.43
CA ASP A 63 39.99 -43.46 36.62
C ASP A 63 40.79 -43.21 35.33
N CYS A 64 42.00 -42.69 35.48
CA CYS A 64 42.86 -42.43 34.34
C CYS A 64 43.23 -43.75 33.64
N VAL A 65 42.90 -43.90 32.36
CA VAL A 65 43.18 -45.14 31.60
C VAL A 65 44.66 -45.49 31.49
N ARG A 66 45.55 -44.50 31.68
CA ARG A 66 47.00 -44.69 31.58
C ARG A 66 47.69 -44.95 32.91
N CYS A 67 47.31 -44.23 33.98
CA CYS A 67 48.02 -44.29 35.26
C CYS A 67 47.16 -44.77 36.45
N GLY A 68 45.86 -45.05 36.23
CA GLY A 68 44.93 -45.50 37.26
C GLY A 68 44.53 -44.47 38.30
N GLU A 69 45.03 -43.23 38.21
CA GLU A 69 44.69 -42.16 39.16
C GLU A 69 43.19 -41.81 39.07
N PRO A 70 42.45 -41.72 40.19
CA PRO A 70 41.06 -41.28 40.17
C PRO A 70 41.00 -39.79 39.80
N LEU A 71 40.33 -39.48 38.69
CA LEU A 71 40.21 -38.13 38.15
C LEU A 71 38.82 -37.56 38.44
N VAL A 72 38.80 -36.30 38.87
CA VAL A 72 37.60 -35.46 38.91
C VAL A 72 37.78 -34.31 37.92
N LEU A 73 36.73 -33.91 37.19
CA LEU A 73 36.78 -32.85 36.18
C LEU A 73 37.54 -31.59 36.63
N ASP A 74 37.34 -31.17 37.88
CA ASP A 74 37.98 -29.97 38.43
C ASP A 74 39.50 -30.08 38.62
N GLN A 75 40.04 -31.29 38.59
CA GLN A 75 41.48 -31.55 38.70
C GLN A 75 42.17 -31.61 37.32
N LEU A 76 41.41 -31.78 36.23
CA LEU A 76 41.96 -31.98 34.88
C LEU A 76 42.50 -30.69 34.28
N VAL A 77 43.75 -30.72 33.81
CA VAL A 77 44.39 -29.57 33.17
C VAL A 77 43.77 -29.35 31.80
N VAL A 78 43.11 -28.22 31.59
CA VAL A 78 42.41 -27.94 30.33
C VAL A 78 43.38 -27.25 29.36
N ARG A 79 43.46 -27.76 28.14
CA ARG A 79 44.23 -27.16 27.04
C ARG A 79 43.37 -27.07 25.77
N PRO A 80 43.58 -26.07 24.91
CA PRO A 80 43.06 -26.11 23.56
C PRO A 80 43.59 -27.35 22.83
N GLU A 81 42.80 -27.86 21.90
CA GLU A 81 43.25 -28.90 20.99
C GLU A 81 44.33 -28.35 20.04
N PRO A 82 45.39 -29.10 19.69
CA PRO A 82 46.40 -28.62 18.75
C PRO A 82 45.77 -28.15 17.44
N GLY A 83 46.09 -26.91 17.03
CA GLY A 83 45.53 -26.29 15.83
C GLY A 83 44.18 -25.56 16.04
N VAL A 84 43.61 -25.61 17.25
CA VAL A 84 42.42 -24.82 17.62
C VAL A 84 42.85 -23.58 18.40
N ALA A 85 42.52 -22.40 17.89
CA ALA A 85 42.77 -21.15 18.61
C ALA A 85 41.93 -21.08 19.90
N GLU A 86 42.43 -20.40 20.93
CA GLU A 86 41.74 -20.33 22.23
C GLU A 86 40.33 -19.74 22.10
N GLU A 87 40.14 -18.81 21.17
CA GLU A 87 38.87 -18.15 20.87
C GLU A 87 37.84 -19.14 20.31
N ASP A 88 38.30 -20.08 19.49
CA ASP A 88 37.46 -21.11 18.83
C ASP A 88 37.01 -22.21 19.80
N THR A 89 37.61 -22.25 21.00
CA THR A 89 37.18 -23.17 22.06
C THR A 89 35.89 -22.73 22.75
N ARG A 90 35.54 -21.44 22.63
CA ARG A 90 34.35 -20.89 23.27
C ARG A 90 33.12 -21.39 22.54
N ARG A 91 32.11 -21.80 23.30
CA ARG A 91 30.79 -22.03 22.70
C ARG A 91 30.30 -20.74 22.07
N ASP A 92 29.87 -20.82 20.81
CA ASP A 92 29.22 -19.71 20.12
C ASP A 92 28.10 -19.15 21.01
N ARG A 93 28.14 -17.84 21.26
CA ARG A 93 27.08 -17.13 21.99
C ARG A 93 26.25 -16.30 21.04
N MET A 94 24.95 -16.24 21.32
CA MET A 94 23.99 -15.49 20.54
C MET A 94 24.23 -13.97 20.69
N PRO A 95 24.71 -13.25 19.66
CA PRO A 95 25.14 -11.86 19.84
C PRO A 95 24.02 -10.96 20.39
N TRP A 96 22.78 -11.14 19.90
CA TRP A 96 21.61 -10.39 20.37
C TRP A 96 21.28 -10.57 21.86
N LEU A 97 21.55 -11.74 22.43
CA LEU A 97 21.32 -11.99 23.86
C LEU A 97 22.42 -11.33 24.72
N GLU A 98 23.61 -11.10 24.15
CA GLU A 98 24.72 -10.39 24.80
C GLU A 98 24.70 -8.88 24.55
N ARG A 99 23.58 -8.31 24.07
CA ARG A 99 23.48 -6.89 23.72
C ARG A 99 23.75 -5.92 24.88
N THR A 100 23.53 -6.34 26.13
CA THR A 100 23.88 -5.52 27.31
C THR A 100 25.40 -5.39 27.51
N LYS A 101 26.19 -6.35 27.01
CA LYS A 101 27.66 -6.35 27.09
C LYS A 101 28.32 -5.78 25.85
N ARG A 102 27.77 -6.06 24.67
CA ARG A 102 28.31 -5.62 23.36
C ARG A 102 27.75 -4.29 22.87
N GLY A 103 26.68 -3.78 23.48
CA GLY A 103 25.87 -2.71 22.91
C GLY A 103 24.88 -3.22 21.88
N THR A 104 23.71 -2.57 21.80
CA THR A 104 22.57 -3.04 21.00
C THR A 104 22.86 -3.05 19.50
N VAL A 105 23.49 -2.00 18.97
CA VAL A 105 23.78 -1.87 17.54
C VAL A 105 24.79 -2.93 17.08
N GLN A 106 25.90 -3.10 17.82
CA GLN A 106 26.91 -4.10 17.50
C GLN A 106 26.35 -5.53 17.58
N ALA A 107 25.55 -5.81 18.63
CA ALA A 107 24.87 -7.09 18.78
C ALA A 107 23.86 -7.37 17.65
N TRP A 108 23.17 -6.34 17.18
CA TRP A 108 22.24 -6.43 16.05
C TRP A 108 22.99 -6.79 14.76
N PHE A 109 24.00 -6.01 14.36
CA PHE A 109 24.81 -6.28 13.16
C PHE A 109 25.51 -7.64 13.23
N ALA A 110 26.05 -8.03 14.39
CA ALA A 110 26.66 -9.35 14.56
C ALA A 110 25.65 -10.49 14.40
N THR A 111 24.39 -10.29 14.81
CA THR A 111 23.32 -11.28 14.60
C THR A 111 22.89 -11.34 13.14
N VAL A 112 22.75 -10.19 12.48
CA VAL A 112 22.48 -10.10 11.03
C VAL A 112 23.56 -10.83 10.22
N ALA A 113 24.83 -10.53 10.47
CA ALA A 113 25.96 -11.16 9.79
C ALA A 113 25.98 -12.68 10.02
N LYS A 114 25.76 -13.15 11.25
CA LYS A 114 25.68 -14.60 11.52
C LYS A 114 24.46 -15.24 10.86
N ALA A 115 23.31 -14.58 10.80
CA ALA A 115 22.12 -15.11 10.14
C ALA A 115 22.32 -15.24 8.62
N LEU A 116 23.05 -14.29 8.03
CA LEU A 116 23.42 -14.28 6.61
C LEU A 116 24.43 -15.36 6.26
N PHE A 117 25.54 -15.44 6.99
CA PHE A 117 26.72 -16.21 6.56
C PHE A 117 26.94 -17.51 7.34
N ALA A 118 26.38 -17.64 8.55
CA ALA A 118 26.61 -18.79 9.42
C ALA A 118 25.35 -19.22 10.21
N PRO A 119 24.20 -19.44 9.55
CA PRO A 119 22.93 -19.74 10.23
C PRO A 119 22.99 -20.99 11.11
N ALA A 120 23.74 -22.02 10.71
CA ALA A 120 23.93 -23.21 11.52
C ALA A 120 24.70 -22.93 12.83
N ALA A 121 25.72 -22.06 12.78
CA ALA A 121 26.43 -21.63 13.98
C ALA A 121 25.54 -20.76 14.87
N LEU A 122 24.75 -19.87 14.25
CA LEU A 122 23.76 -19.06 14.95
C LEU A 122 22.73 -19.92 15.69
N ALA A 123 22.20 -20.97 15.06
CA ALA A 123 21.25 -21.89 15.68
C ALA A 123 21.82 -22.58 16.94
N ARG A 124 23.09 -23.00 16.88
CA ARG A 124 23.79 -23.62 18.03
C ARG A 124 24.07 -22.63 19.16
N ALA A 125 24.16 -21.34 18.82
CA ALA A 125 24.43 -20.27 19.76
C ALA A 125 23.22 -19.90 20.65
N ILE A 126 22.01 -20.36 20.29
CA ILE A 126 20.77 -20.04 21.01
C ILE A 126 20.66 -20.95 22.26
N PRO A 127 20.73 -20.38 23.48
CA PRO A 127 20.53 -21.15 24.72
C PRO A 127 19.13 -21.76 24.78
N ARG A 128 18.99 -22.93 25.42
CA ARG A 128 17.70 -23.64 25.50
C ARG A 128 16.69 -22.89 26.36
N GLU A 129 17.19 -22.26 27.41
CA GLU A 129 16.47 -21.48 28.40
C GLU A 129 16.04 -20.09 27.91
N ALA A 130 16.56 -19.62 26.76
CA ALA A 130 16.26 -18.29 26.25
C ALA A 130 14.75 -18.09 26.01
N GLY A 131 14.21 -16.92 26.34
CA GLY A 131 12.81 -16.59 26.08
C GLY A 131 12.53 -16.28 24.60
N TYR A 132 11.35 -16.62 24.09
CA TYR A 132 10.94 -16.27 22.72
C TYR A 132 10.77 -14.76 22.52
N ARG A 133 10.42 -14.01 23.58
CA ARG A 133 10.21 -12.55 23.54
C ARG A 133 11.42 -11.81 22.98
N SER A 134 12.63 -12.17 23.43
CA SER A 134 13.86 -11.52 22.94
C SER A 134 14.13 -11.82 21.47
N ALA A 135 13.68 -12.98 20.97
CA ALA A 135 13.79 -13.34 19.56
C ALA A 135 12.77 -12.57 18.71
N TYR A 136 11.52 -12.52 19.15
CA TYR A 136 10.47 -11.75 18.47
C TYR A 136 10.79 -10.25 18.42
N LEU A 137 11.31 -9.65 19.50
CA LEU A 137 11.76 -8.26 19.49
C LEU A 137 12.92 -8.01 18.51
N TYR A 138 13.86 -8.95 18.38
CA TYR A 138 14.91 -8.86 17.36
C TYR A 138 14.31 -8.87 15.95
N MET A 139 13.36 -9.78 15.70
CA MET A 139 12.69 -9.91 14.41
C MET A 139 11.88 -8.65 14.08
N LEU A 140 11.13 -8.10 15.03
CA LEU A 140 10.39 -6.84 14.84
C LEU A 140 11.34 -5.69 14.50
N LEU A 141 12.39 -5.47 15.31
CA LEU A 141 13.36 -4.41 15.05
C LEU A 141 13.99 -4.55 13.66
N THR A 142 14.43 -5.76 13.32
CA THR A 142 15.11 -6.07 12.05
C THR A 142 14.17 -5.92 10.87
N GLY A 143 12.96 -6.47 10.95
CA GLY A 143 11.95 -6.39 9.91
C GLY A 143 11.45 -4.97 9.67
N LEU A 144 11.21 -4.20 10.74
CA LEU A 144 10.82 -2.79 10.63
C LEU A 144 11.91 -1.96 9.95
N LEU A 145 13.17 -2.14 10.36
CA LEU A 145 14.28 -1.40 9.77
C LEU A 145 14.46 -1.73 8.28
N PHE A 146 14.46 -3.02 7.92
CA PHE A 146 14.61 -3.43 6.53
C PHE A 146 13.44 -3.01 5.66
N THR A 147 12.21 -3.09 6.18
CA THR A 147 11.02 -2.65 5.42
C THR A 147 10.97 -1.13 5.29
N ALA A 148 11.34 -0.38 6.34
CA ALA A 148 11.40 1.07 6.29
C ALA A 148 12.42 1.56 5.25
N VAL A 149 13.64 1.04 5.28
CA VAL A 149 14.74 1.47 4.40
C VAL A 149 14.56 0.91 2.98
N GLY A 150 14.19 -0.35 2.84
CA GLY A 150 14.14 -1.04 1.56
C GLY A 150 12.86 -0.82 0.75
N VAL A 151 11.75 -0.52 1.43
CA VAL A 151 10.43 -0.43 0.78
C VAL A 151 9.75 0.91 1.07
N ALA A 152 9.50 1.25 2.33
CA ALA A 152 8.66 2.40 2.66
C ALA A 152 9.26 3.74 2.22
N LEU A 153 10.52 4.02 2.56
CA LEU A 153 11.18 5.29 2.21
C LEU A 153 11.34 5.48 0.69
N PRO A 154 11.83 4.49 -0.09
CA PRO A 154 11.88 4.60 -1.55
C PRO A 154 10.52 4.86 -2.19
N GLN A 155 9.46 4.17 -1.71
CA GLN A 155 8.11 4.35 -2.23
C GLN A 155 7.56 5.75 -1.90
N ILE A 156 7.75 6.23 -0.67
CA ILE A 156 7.38 7.60 -0.29
C ILE A 156 8.13 8.62 -1.16
N GLY A 157 9.44 8.44 -1.36
CA GLY A 157 10.24 9.30 -2.23
C GLY A 157 9.75 9.30 -3.66
N MET A 158 9.39 8.13 -4.21
CA MET A 158 8.81 8.00 -5.55
C MET A 158 7.46 8.70 -5.66
N LEU A 159 6.58 8.55 -4.68
CA LEU A 159 5.27 9.23 -4.66
C LEU A 159 5.42 10.75 -4.58
N LEU A 160 6.34 11.24 -3.74
CA LEU A 160 6.65 12.67 -3.66
C LEU A 160 7.23 13.19 -4.98
N PHE A 161 8.14 12.45 -5.59
CA PHE A 161 8.70 12.80 -6.90
C PHE A 161 7.62 12.88 -7.98
N LEU A 162 6.74 11.88 -8.08
CA LEU A 162 5.62 11.89 -9.02
C LEU A 162 4.67 13.06 -8.79
N SER A 163 4.47 13.47 -7.53
CA SER A 163 3.64 14.65 -7.21
C SER A 163 4.29 15.97 -7.65
N MET A 164 5.62 16.07 -7.61
CA MET A 164 6.36 17.26 -8.07
C MET A 164 6.55 17.31 -9.58
N ALA A 165 6.59 16.14 -10.25
CA ALA A 165 6.73 16.04 -11.69
C ALA A 165 5.41 16.25 -12.46
N ALA A 166 4.27 16.30 -11.76
CA ALA A 166 2.99 16.62 -12.38
C ALA A 166 2.99 18.09 -12.88
N PRO A 167 2.59 18.37 -14.13
CA PRO A 167 2.50 19.73 -14.65
C PRO A 167 1.64 20.61 -13.73
N ALA A 168 2.04 21.87 -13.53
CA ALA A 168 1.40 22.80 -12.59
C ALA A 168 -0.10 23.11 -12.85
N GLY A 169 -0.69 22.57 -13.92
CA GLY A 169 -2.12 22.61 -14.22
C GLY A 169 -2.77 21.25 -14.48
N GLY A 170 -2.01 20.15 -14.40
CA GLY A 170 -2.56 18.79 -14.55
C GLY A 170 -3.06 18.32 -13.19
N GLY A 171 -4.35 18.01 -13.07
CA GLY A 171 -5.01 17.52 -11.85
C GLY A 171 -4.33 16.28 -11.28
N GLY A 172 -3.24 16.50 -10.53
CA GLY A 172 -2.52 15.45 -9.83
C GLY A 172 -3.46 14.74 -8.84
N PRO A 173 -3.13 13.50 -8.45
CA PRO A 173 -3.92 12.79 -7.47
C PRO A 173 -4.08 13.68 -6.23
N PRO A 174 -5.32 13.87 -5.73
CA PRO A 174 -5.56 14.77 -4.60
C PRO A 174 -4.66 14.36 -3.44
N ALA A 175 -4.09 15.34 -2.72
CA ALA A 175 -3.11 15.09 -1.66
C ALA A 175 -3.59 14.04 -0.63
N GLY A 176 -4.91 13.98 -0.39
CA GLY A 176 -5.54 12.95 0.44
C GLY A 176 -5.34 11.51 -0.07
N LEU A 177 -5.35 11.28 -1.40
CA LEU A 177 -5.07 9.98 -1.99
C LEU A 177 -3.62 9.56 -1.75
N LEU A 178 -2.66 10.47 -1.94
CA LEU A 178 -1.24 10.19 -1.70
C LEU A 178 -0.96 9.86 -0.23
N ILE A 179 -1.56 10.62 0.70
CA ILE A 179 -1.48 10.35 2.14
C ILE A 179 -2.12 8.99 2.46
N GLY A 180 -3.30 8.72 1.89
CA GLY A 180 -4.00 7.44 2.08
C GLY A 180 -3.17 6.23 1.63
N VAL A 181 -2.55 6.33 0.45
CA VAL A 181 -1.63 5.30 -0.07
C VAL A 181 -0.42 5.13 0.83
N ALA A 182 0.23 6.23 1.27
CA ALA A 182 1.38 6.17 2.16
C ALA A 182 1.04 5.51 3.51
N VAL A 183 -0.07 5.92 4.13
CA VAL A 183 -0.56 5.32 5.39
C VAL A 183 -0.88 3.84 5.19
N PHE A 184 -1.54 3.47 4.10
CA PHE A 184 -1.82 2.08 3.77
C PHE A 184 -0.54 1.24 3.69
N TRP A 185 0.50 1.72 3.00
CA TRP A 185 1.79 1.03 2.91
C TRP A 185 2.47 0.86 4.27
N VAL A 186 2.44 1.88 5.12
CA VAL A 186 3.02 1.82 6.47
C VAL A 186 2.27 0.80 7.33
N VAL A 187 0.94 0.87 7.37
CA VAL A 187 0.10 -0.10 8.12
C VAL A 187 0.34 -1.52 7.61
N MET A 188 0.41 -1.69 6.29
CA MET A 188 0.67 -2.98 5.68
C MET A 188 2.07 -3.52 6.02
N ALA A 189 3.10 -2.68 5.98
CA ALA A 189 4.46 -3.04 6.39
C ALA A 189 4.53 -3.49 7.86
N LEU A 190 3.87 -2.75 8.75
CA LEU A 190 3.76 -3.13 10.18
C LEU A 190 3.07 -4.48 10.34
N ALA A 191 1.98 -4.71 9.62
CA ALA A 191 1.23 -5.96 9.68
C ALA A 191 2.04 -7.15 9.13
N ILE A 192 2.78 -6.96 8.02
CA ILE A 192 3.69 -7.96 7.47
C ILE A 192 4.74 -8.36 8.50
N VAL A 193 5.43 -7.38 9.10
CA VAL A 193 6.53 -7.64 10.03
C VAL A 193 6.03 -8.28 11.33
N ALA A 194 4.85 -7.89 11.82
CA ALA A 194 4.34 -8.37 13.10
C ALA A 194 3.57 -9.70 12.99
N VAL A 195 2.76 -9.90 11.95
CA VAL A 195 1.75 -10.98 11.88
C VAL A 195 2.20 -12.13 11.00
N ALA A 196 2.75 -11.87 9.81
CA ALA A 196 3.11 -12.94 8.87
C ALA A 196 4.11 -13.97 9.46
N PRO A 197 5.14 -13.58 10.23
CA PRO A 197 6.05 -14.53 10.87
C PRO A 197 5.37 -15.39 11.93
N VAL A 198 4.34 -14.86 12.61
CA VAL A 198 3.57 -15.62 13.61
C VAL A 198 2.79 -16.73 12.92
N ILE A 199 2.14 -16.43 11.80
CA ILE A 199 1.45 -17.43 10.96
C ILE A 199 2.46 -18.48 10.48
N TRP A 200 3.62 -18.05 9.97
CA TRP A 200 4.67 -18.96 9.51
C TRP A 200 5.19 -19.88 10.63
N ILE A 201 5.46 -19.34 11.82
CA ILE A 201 5.90 -20.13 12.99
C ILE A 201 4.82 -21.12 13.43
N ALA A 202 3.54 -20.70 13.44
CA ALA A 202 2.43 -21.58 13.80
C ALA A 202 2.30 -22.76 12.83
N LEU A 203 2.32 -22.48 11.52
CA LEU A 203 2.30 -23.51 10.47
C LEU A 203 3.51 -24.43 10.53
N THR A 204 4.71 -23.88 10.80
CA THR A 204 5.93 -24.69 10.94
C THR A 204 5.81 -25.65 12.13
N ASN A 205 5.30 -25.19 13.27
CA ASN A 205 5.05 -26.05 14.43
C ASN A 205 4.00 -27.12 14.12
N LEU A 206 2.91 -26.78 13.45
CA LEU A 206 1.87 -27.73 13.05
C LEU A 206 2.45 -28.83 12.15
N LEU A 207 3.22 -28.46 11.12
CA LEU A 207 3.85 -29.43 10.22
C LEU A 207 4.91 -30.28 10.92
N LEU A 208 5.66 -29.70 11.88
CA LEU A 208 6.59 -30.48 12.70
C LEU A 208 5.87 -31.51 13.56
N LEU A 209 4.70 -31.16 14.15
CA LEU A 209 3.87 -32.09 14.91
C LEU A 209 3.37 -33.24 14.03
N ILE A 210 2.82 -32.93 12.85
CA ILE A 210 2.28 -33.91 11.90
C ILE A 210 3.37 -34.86 11.38
N THR A 211 4.58 -34.36 11.13
CA THR A 211 5.69 -35.14 10.52
C THR A 211 6.52 -35.96 11.51
N GLY A 212 6.04 -36.14 12.74
CA GLY A 212 6.72 -36.96 13.76
C GLY A 212 7.22 -36.19 14.99
N GLY A 213 6.51 -35.13 15.40
CA GLY A 213 6.77 -34.38 16.64
C GLY A 213 8.05 -33.54 16.65
N THR A 214 8.22 -32.71 17.68
CA THR A 214 9.43 -31.91 17.89
C THR A 214 10.27 -32.51 19.02
N ARG A 215 11.60 -32.54 18.84
CA ARG A 215 12.52 -32.90 19.94
C ARG A 215 12.50 -31.89 21.08
N GLU A 216 12.19 -30.64 20.73
CA GLU A 216 12.18 -29.51 21.64
C GLU A 216 10.84 -28.77 21.53
N GLY A 217 10.49 -27.93 22.50
CA GLY A 217 9.22 -27.19 22.48
C GLY A 217 9.10 -26.16 21.34
N SER A 218 7.88 -25.69 21.06
CA SER A 218 7.58 -24.66 20.03
C SER A 218 8.41 -23.38 20.17
N ARG A 219 8.85 -23.07 21.39
CA ARG A 219 9.79 -21.97 21.71
C ARG A 219 11.07 -22.02 20.85
N ARG A 220 11.59 -23.20 20.53
CA ARG A 220 12.78 -23.34 19.66
C ARG A 220 12.49 -22.95 18.22
N THR A 221 11.31 -23.26 17.71
CA THR A 221 10.85 -22.84 16.37
C THR A 221 10.74 -21.31 16.30
N TRP A 222 10.15 -20.68 17.32
CA TRP A 222 10.11 -19.22 17.45
C TRP A 222 11.51 -18.60 17.42
N GLN A 223 12.43 -19.11 18.24
CA GLN A 223 13.80 -18.61 18.27
C GLN A 223 14.50 -18.77 16.90
N ALA A 224 14.36 -19.92 16.26
CA ALA A 224 15.01 -20.19 14.98
C ALA A 224 14.53 -19.25 13.87
N ILE A 225 13.22 -19.11 13.69
CA ILE A 225 12.64 -18.27 12.62
C ILE A 225 12.83 -16.78 12.92
N CYS A 226 12.64 -16.35 14.17
CA CYS A 226 12.82 -14.95 14.52
C CYS A 226 14.29 -14.52 14.42
N TYR A 227 15.25 -15.34 14.84
CA TYR A 227 16.66 -14.97 14.73
C TYR A 227 17.24 -15.15 13.33
N SER A 228 16.62 -15.96 12.47
CA SER A 228 17.00 -16.02 11.06
C SER A 228 16.58 -14.77 10.28
N SER A 229 15.73 -13.89 10.83
CA SER A 229 15.25 -12.69 10.13
C SER A 229 16.37 -11.72 9.72
N GLY A 230 17.55 -11.81 10.35
CA GLY A 230 18.73 -11.07 9.90
C GLY A 230 19.17 -11.43 8.48
N ALA A 231 18.86 -12.64 8.00
CA ALA A 231 19.11 -13.05 6.64
C ALA A 231 18.24 -12.31 5.60
N ALA A 232 17.19 -11.60 6.04
CA ALA A 232 16.41 -10.73 5.15
C ALA A 232 17.12 -9.41 4.81
N ALA A 233 18.36 -9.17 5.28
CA ALA A 233 19.10 -7.93 5.02
C ALA A 233 19.17 -7.47 3.55
N PRO A 234 19.23 -8.35 2.54
CA PRO A 234 19.17 -7.91 1.14
C PRO A 234 17.90 -7.12 0.79
N MET A 235 16.79 -7.29 1.55
CA MET A 235 15.58 -6.47 1.38
C MET A 235 15.82 -4.98 1.65
N ALA A 236 16.81 -4.62 2.46
CA ALA A 236 17.14 -3.22 2.72
C ALA A 236 17.73 -2.52 1.49
N ILE A 237 18.12 -3.28 0.45
CA ILE A 237 18.60 -2.74 -0.82
C ILE A 237 17.38 -2.63 -1.76
N PRO A 238 16.92 -1.42 -2.11
CA PRO A 238 15.69 -1.22 -2.88
C PRO A 238 15.65 -1.96 -4.23
N CYS A 239 16.81 -2.26 -4.81
CA CYS A 239 16.92 -2.94 -6.10
C CYS A 239 16.78 -4.47 -6.01
N PHE A 240 16.80 -5.07 -4.82
CA PHE A 240 16.77 -6.52 -4.63
C PHE A 240 15.75 -7.00 -3.58
N PRO A 241 14.49 -6.52 -3.62
CA PRO A 241 13.51 -6.79 -2.57
C PRO A 241 13.16 -8.28 -2.46
N TYR A 242 13.32 -9.05 -3.54
CA TYR A 242 12.95 -10.46 -3.61
C TYR A 242 14.03 -11.43 -3.09
N ILE A 243 15.29 -11.01 -3.03
CA ILE A 243 16.39 -11.88 -2.59
C ILE A 243 16.30 -12.15 -1.10
N GLY A 244 15.95 -11.14 -0.30
CA GLY A 244 15.97 -11.28 1.15
C GLY A 244 14.92 -12.25 1.71
N PRO A 245 13.66 -12.31 1.24
CA PRO A 245 12.71 -13.34 1.69
C PRO A 245 13.17 -14.76 1.36
N ILE A 246 13.77 -14.97 0.17
CA ILE A 246 14.32 -16.26 -0.24
C ILE A 246 15.48 -16.66 0.69
N TRP A 247 16.40 -15.73 0.94
CA TRP A 247 17.55 -16.01 1.81
C TRP A 247 17.14 -16.20 3.27
N TRP A 248 16.13 -15.47 3.74
CA TRP A 248 15.53 -15.69 5.05
C TRP A 248 14.92 -17.09 5.19
N LEU A 249 14.22 -17.57 4.16
CA LEU A 249 13.69 -18.93 4.12
C LEU A 249 14.80 -19.98 4.25
N VAL A 250 15.89 -19.82 3.49
CA VAL A 250 17.06 -20.72 3.56
C VAL A 250 17.67 -20.73 4.96
N SER A 251 17.91 -19.55 5.53
CA SER A 251 18.45 -19.39 6.88
C SER A 251 17.52 -20.01 7.94
N ALA A 252 16.21 -19.79 7.84
CA ALA A 252 15.21 -20.39 8.72
C ALA A 252 15.23 -21.93 8.65
N VAL A 253 15.29 -22.52 7.46
CA VAL A 253 15.38 -23.99 7.29
C VAL A 253 16.63 -24.55 7.96
N ILE A 254 17.79 -23.93 7.76
CA ILE A 254 19.05 -24.34 8.38
C ILE A 254 18.97 -24.23 9.91
N MET A 255 18.39 -23.14 10.42
CA MET A 255 18.25 -22.92 11.85
C MET A 255 17.26 -23.90 12.49
N VAL A 256 16.10 -24.14 11.88
CA VAL A 256 15.10 -25.12 12.35
C VAL A 256 15.70 -26.52 12.38
N ARG A 257 16.45 -26.92 11.33
CA ARG A 257 17.21 -28.17 11.30
C ARG A 257 18.15 -28.28 12.50
N GLY A 258 18.93 -27.22 12.76
CA GLY A 258 19.92 -27.19 13.82
C GLY A 258 19.33 -27.24 15.23
N VAL A 259 18.25 -26.49 15.48
CA VAL A 259 17.65 -26.42 16.83
C VAL A 259 16.83 -27.66 17.20
N HIS A 260 16.21 -28.33 16.22
CA HIS A 260 15.40 -29.53 16.46
C HIS A 260 16.16 -30.84 16.19
N GLY A 261 17.35 -30.76 15.57
CA GLY A 261 18.16 -31.94 15.25
C GLY A 261 17.43 -32.93 14.32
N ILE A 262 16.69 -32.40 13.34
CA ILE A 262 15.93 -33.17 12.34
C ILE A 262 16.72 -33.26 11.03
N SER A 263 16.29 -34.13 10.11
CA SER A 263 16.89 -34.24 8.78
C SER A 263 16.69 -32.95 7.97
N GLY A 264 17.59 -32.68 7.03
CA GLY A 264 17.51 -31.47 6.19
C GLY A 264 16.24 -31.42 5.34
N PHE A 265 15.85 -32.54 4.76
CA PHE A 265 14.62 -32.64 3.97
C PHE A 265 13.37 -32.35 4.82
N ARG A 266 13.29 -32.92 6.03
CA ARG A 266 12.18 -32.65 6.94
C ARG A 266 12.11 -31.17 7.32
N ALA A 267 13.25 -30.54 7.66
CA ALA A 267 13.28 -29.11 7.97
C ALA A 267 12.86 -28.23 6.79
N PHE A 268 13.27 -28.59 5.57
CA PHE A 268 12.87 -27.91 4.34
C PHE A 268 11.36 -28.03 4.11
N VAL A 269 10.79 -29.24 4.20
CA VAL A 269 9.34 -29.42 4.03
C VAL A 269 8.58 -28.65 5.10
N THR A 270 8.88 -28.83 6.39
CA THR A 270 8.07 -28.22 7.46
C THR A 270 8.20 -26.70 7.50
N THR A 271 9.38 -26.14 7.23
CA THR A 271 9.61 -24.69 7.31
C THR A 271 9.35 -24.01 5.98
N GLY A 272 9.77 -24.62 4.88
CA GLY A 272 9.60 -24.15 3.51
C GLY A 272 8.14 -24.14 3.07
N LEU A 273 7.44 -25.26 3.21
CA LEU A 273 6.01 -25.34 2.89
C LEU A 273 5.19 -24.43 3.82
N ALA A 274 5.51 -24.37 5.11
CA ALA A 274 4.85 -23.43 6.02
C ALA A 274 5.06 -21.97 5.61
N GLY A 275 6.23 -21.62 5.09
CA GLY A 275 6.51 -20.27 4.58
C GLY A 275 5.67 -19.94 3.36
N LEU A 276 5.58 -20.88 2.41
CA LEU A 276 4.74 -20.74 1.22
C LEU A 276 3.26 -20.61 1.58
N LEU A 277 2.75 -21.48 2.47
CA LEU A 277 1.36 -21.43 2.95
C LEU A 277 1.08 -20.13 3.72
N ALA A 278 2.00 -19.68 4.56
CA ALA A 278 1.87 -18.39 5.25
C ALA A 278 1.79 -17.23 4.25
N MET A 279 2.59 -17.26 3.18
CA MET A 279 2.54 -16.27 2.11
C MET A 279 1.18 -16.28 1.39
N VAL A 280 0.63 -17.45 1.07
CA VAL A 280 -0.70 -17.56 0.44
C VAL A 280 -1.79 -17.01 1.35
N VAL A 281 -1.83 -17.44 2.63
CA VAL A 281 -2.78 -16.92 3.63
C VAL A 281 -2.67 -15.40 3.74
N TRP A 282 -1.43 -14.88 3.75
CA TRP A 282 -1.17 -13.46 3.81
C TRP A 282 -1.71 -12.70 2.59
N VAL A 283 -1.50 -13.22 1.38
CA VAL A 283 -2.04 -12.62 0.15
C VAL A 283 -3.56 -12.54 0.19
N PHE A 284 -4.25 -13.58 0.66
CA PHE A 284 -5.72 -13.55 0.79
C PHE A 284 -6.19 -12.54 1.84
N LEU A 285 -5.50 -12.45 2.99
CA LEU A 285 -5.81 -11.45 4.02
C LEU A 285 -5.61 -10.02 3.48
N LEU A 286 -4.52 -9.79 2.74
CA LEU A 286 -4.27 -8.49 2.10
C LEU A 286 -5.30 -8.16 1.04
N PHE A 287 -5.65 -9.12 0.18
CA PHE A 287 -6.66 -8.92 -0.84
C PHE A 287 -8.03 -8.59 -0.21
N GLY A 288 -8.44 -9.34 0.82
CA GLY A 288 -9.67 -9.07 1.56
C GLY A 288 -9.66 -7.68 2.21
N LEU A 289 -8.55 -7.29 2.84
CA LEU A 289 -8.38 -5.96 3.43
C LEU A 289 -8.43 -4.85 2.36
N MET A 290 -7.74 -5.05 1.24
CA MET A 290 -7.73 -4.09 0.12
C MET A 290 -9.14 -3.90 -0.43
N VAL A 291 -9.88 -4.99 -0.70
CA VAL A 291 -11.28 -4.91 -1.15
C VAL A 291 -12.15 -4.18 -0.12
N ALA A 292 -11.99 -4.48 1.17
CA ALA A 292 -12.74 -3.83 2.23
C ALA A 292 -12.44 -2.31 2.36
N LEU A 293 -11.20 -1.89 2.12
CA LEU A 293 -10.79 -0.48 2.19
C LEU A 293 -11.10 0.31 0.91
N VAL A 294 -10.97 -0.31 -0.26
CA VAL A 294 -11.15 0.36 -1.57
C VAL A 294 -12.62 0.39 -1.99
N ALA A 295 -13.43 -0.62 -1.66
CA ALA A 295 -14.83 -0.65 -2.07
C ALA A 295 -15.65 0.58 -1.59
N PRO A 296 -15.49 1.10 -0.36
CA PRO A 296 -16.12 2.35 0.05
C PRO A 296 -15.60 3.56 -0.73
N LEU A 297 -14.28 3.62 -0.98
CA LEU A 297 -13.66 4.72 -1.73
C LEU A 297 -14.19 4.80 -3.17
N GLY A 298 -14.33 3.65 -3.84
CA GLY A 298 -14.93 3.59 -5.17
C GLY A 298 -16.37 4.12 -5.20
N ARG A 299 -17.18 3.79 -4.18
CA ARG A 299 -18.55 4.32 -4.04
C ARG A 299 -18.56 5.83 -3.81
N THR A 300 -17.63 6.36 -3.01
CA THR A 300 -17.53 7.80 -2.78
C THR A 300 -17.03 8.55 -4.01
N MET A 301 -16.11 7.98 -4.80
CA MET A 301 -15.61 8.61 -6.02
C MET A 301 -16.70 8.76 -7.08
N VAL A 302 -17.55 7.74 -7.24
CA VAL A 302 -18.75 7.82 -8.10
C VAL A 302 -19.73 8.88 -7.59
N ALA A 303 -19.90 9.02 -6.27
CA ALA A 303 -20.75 10.07 -5.70
C ALA A 303 -20.16 11.48 -5.91
N THR A 304 -18.83 11.64 -5.86
CA THR A 304 -18.18 12.95 -6.07
C THR A 304 -18.20 13.43 -7.52
N SER A 305 -18.25 12.53 -8.51
CA SER A 305 -18.46 12.94 -9.91
C SER A 305 -19.88 13.42 -10.20
N VAL A 306 -20.87 13.10 -9.35
CA VAL A 306 -22.26 13.54 -9.52
C VAL A 306 -22.50 14.94 -8.95
N LEU A 307 -21.68 15.38 -7.98
CA LEU A 307 -21.84 16.66 -7.29
C LEU A 307 -21.76 17.90 -8.22
N PRO A 308 -20.78 18.01 -9.14
CA PRO A 308 -20.72 19.15 -10.06
C PRO A 308 -21.93 19.21 -11.01
N ALA A 309 -22.37 18.05 -11.51
CA ALA A 309 -23.53 17.95 -12.38
C ALA A 309 -24.83 18.32 -11.66
N ALA A 310 -25.01 17.86 -10.41
CA ALA A 310 -26.16 18.21 -9.59
C ALA A 310 -26.21 19.71 -9.26
N THR A 311 -25.06 20.34 -9.02
CA THR A 311 -24.97 21.79 -8.77
C THR A 311 -25.36 22.60 -10.02
N ALA A 312 -24.78 22.28 -11.18
CA ALA A 312 -25.10 22.95 -12.45
C ALA A 312 -26.60 22.81 -12.79
N GLN A 313 -27.14 21.60 -12.59
CA GLN A 313 -28.56 21.33 -12.76
C GLN A 313 -29.46 22.15 -11.81
N ALA A 314 -29.12 22.19 -10.52
CA ALA A 314 -29.90 22.94 -9.53
C ALA A 314 -29.92 24.44 -9.88
N SER A 315 -28.76 24.99 -10.29
CA SER A 315 -28.65 26.37 -10.75
C SER A 315 -29.48 26.63 -12.01
N ALA A 316 -29.41 25.75 -13.02
CA ALA A 316 -30.20 25.88 -14.25
C ALA A 316 -31.71 25.83 -13.98
N SER A 317 -32.15 24.88 -13.14
CA SER A 317 -33.58 24.73 -12.77
C SER A 317 -34.08 25.95 -12.01
N ALA A 318 -33.29 26.45 -11.05
CA ALA A 318 -33.63 27.64 -10.29
C ALA A 318 -33.68 28.90 -11.17
N ALA A 319 -32.71 29.08 -12.07
CA ALA A 319 -32.67 30.21 -12.99
C ALA A 319 -33.84 30.20 -13.99
N LEU A 320 -34.19 29.02 -14.54
CA LEU A 320 -35.34 28.85 -15.41
C LEU A 320 -36.67 29.14 -14.69
N SER A 321 -36.80 28.66 -13.46
CA SER A 321 -38.01 28.91 -12.65
C SER A 321 -38.16 30.38 -12.30
N ALA A 322 -37.07 31.05 -11.94
CA ALA A 322 -37.06 32.49 -11.66
C ALA A 322 -37.39 33.29 -12.93
N TYR A 323 -36.78 32.94 -14.07
CA TYR A 323 -37.08 33.59 -15.35
C TYR A 323 -38.56 33.42 -15.71
N ALA A 324 -39.11 32.20 -15.63
CA ALA A 324 -40.50 31.93 -15.95
C ALA A 324 -41.48 32.69 -15.04
N ALA A 325 -41.18 32.79 -13.74
CA ALA A 325 -42.02 33.55 -12.80
C ALA A 325 -42.15 35.03 -13.19
N ASP A 326 -41.10 35.61 -13.78
CA ASP A 326 -41.06 37.02 -14.17
C ASP A 326 -41.48 37.27 -15.63
N HIS A 327 -41.74 36.22 -16.41
CA HIS A 327 -42.11 36.28 -17.84
C HIS A 327 -43.43 35.54 -18.14
N ASP A 328 -44.42 35.67 -17.26
CA ASP A 328 -45.76 35.07 -17.42
C ASP A 328 -45.72 33.55 -17.70
N GLY A 329 -44.79 32.85 -17.02
CA GLY A 329 -44.59 31.41 -17.16
C GLY A 329 -43.72 31.00 -18.36
N ARG A 330 -43.30 31.92 -19.24
CA ARG A 330 -42.51 31.59 -20.43
C ARG A 330 -41.05 31.29 -20.09
N PHE A 331 -40.48 30.30 -20.76
CA PHE A 331 -39.05 29.99 -20.72
C PHE A 331 -38.23 30.98 -21.56
N PRO A 332 -36.91 31.11 -21.33
CA PRO A 332 -36.07 31.94 -22.18
C PRO A 332 -36.06 31.42 -23.62
N THR A 333 -35.92 32.34 -24.58
CA THR A 333 -35.72 31.99 -26.00
C THR A 333 -34.32 31.44 -26.21
N HIS A 334 -33.33 31.97 -25.49
CA HIS A 334 -31.96 31.46 -25.50
C HIS A 334 -31.37 31.33 -24.09
N GLY A 335 -30.51 30.32 -23.88
CA GLY A 335 -29.96 30.00 -22.56
C GLY A 335 -29.17 31.15 -21.94
N LEU A 336 -28.51 31.96 -22.77
CA LEU A 336 -27.76 33.15 -22.34
C LEU A 336 -28.61 34.23 -21.67
N GLU A 337 -29.93 34.26 -21.89
CA GLU A 337 -30.81 35.19 -21.16
C GLU A 337 -30.77 34.94 -19.65
N LEU A 338 -30.56 33.68 -19.24
CA LEU A 338 -30.40 33.34 -17.81
C LEU A 338 -29.16 33.98 -17.20
N MET A 339 -28.14 34.32 -18.01
CA MET A 339 -26.95 35.01 -17.52
C MET A 339 -27.23 36.46 -17.12
N ALA A 340 -28.14 37.12 -17.83
CA ALA A 340 -28.69 38.41 -17.41
C ALA A 340 -29.62 38.25 -16.20
N TYR A 341 -30.18 37.06 -16.00
CA TYR A 341 -31.06 36.68 -14.88
C TYR A 341 -30.36 36.07 -13.66
N GLY A 342 -29.04 36.24 -13.54
CA GLY A 342 -28.27 35.85 -12.35
C GLY A 342 -27.59 34.48 -12.42
N MET A 343 -27.75 33.73 -13.52
CA MET A 343 -26.96 32.52 -13.76
C MET A 343 -25.50 32.90 -14.09
N THR A 344 -24.53 32.43 -13.32
CA THR A 344 -23.12 32.77 -13.54
C THR A 344 -22.51 31.89 -14.64
N PRO A 345 -21.49 32.36 -15.39
CA PRO A 345 -20.92 31.58 -16.49
C PRO A 345 -20.40 30.18 -16.09
N ASP A 346 -19.90 30.02 -14.88
CA ASP A 346 -19.42 28.74 -14.35
C ASP A 346 -20.55 27.71 -14.13
N GLN A 347 -21.81 28.16 -14.05
CA GLN A 347 -22.97 27.28 -13.90
C GLN A 347 -23.40 26.63 -15.22
N TYR A 348 -22.87 27.10 -16.35
CA TYR A 348 -23.08 26.47 -17.66
C TYR A 348 -22.12 25.30 -17.91
N VAL A 349 -21.13 25.06 -17.04
CA VAL A 349 -20.15 23.99 -17.21
C VAL A 349 -20.10 23.05 -16.00
N VAL A 350 -19.93 21.76 -16.27
CA VAL A 350 -19.69 20.73 -15.26
C VAL A 350 -18.20 20.70 -14.98
N TRP A 351 -17.85 21.27 -13.82
CA TRP A 351 -16.46 21.39 -13.38
C TRP A 351 -15.68 20.07 -13.51
N GLY A 352 -14.53 20.15 -14.18
CA GLY A 352 -13.64 19.02 -14.43
C GLY A 352 -13.87 18.30 -15.76
N LEU A 353 -14.94 18.62 -16.50
CA LEU A 353 -15.21 18.05 -17.84
C LEU A 353 -15.03 19.08 -18.95
N THR A 354 -15.57 20.29 -18.76
CA THR A 354 -15.48 21.43 -19.69
C THR A 354 -14.98 22.66 -18.93
N THR A 355 -14.07 23.44 -19.53
CA THR A 355 -13.59 24.70 -18.93
C THR A 355 -14.25 25.91 -19.59
N MET A 356 -14.46 27.01 -18.84
CA MET A 356 -15.20 28.18 -19.34
C MET A 356 -14.55 28.86 -20.56
N ASP A 357 -13.23 28.77 -20.69
CA ASP A 357 -12.45 29.27 -21.83
C ASP A 357 -12.63 28.42 -23.10
N GLN A 358 -13.13 27.19 -22.99
CA GLN A 358 -13.45 26.33 -24.14
C GLN A 358 -14.82 26.63 -24.74
N VAL A 359 -15.71 27.27 -23.98
CA VAL A 359 -17.10 27.52 -24.43
C VAL A 359 -17.18 28.91 -25.06
N LYS A 360 -17.22 28.94 -26.39
CA LYS A 360 -17.44 30.16 -27.17
C LYS A 360 -18.91 30.60 -27.11
N ILE A 361 -19.11 31.91 -26.97
CA ILE A 361 -20.41 32.57 -26.99
C ILE A 361 -20.27 33.90 -27.76
N PRO A 362 -21.36 34.55 -28.19
CA PRO A 362 -21.24 35.83 -28.88
C PRO A 362 -20.46 36.87 -28.07
N GLY A 363 -19.35 37.36 -28.63
CA GLY A 363 -18.49 38.37 -27.99
C GLY A 363 -17.30 37.82 -27.18
N GLY A 364 -17.14 36.49 -27.05
CA GLY A 364 -15.97 35.91 -26.37
C GLY A 364 -16.19 34.47 -25.88
N THR A 365 -15.67 34.16 -24.71
CA THR A 365 -15.87 32.89 -24.02
C THR A 365 -16.76 33.06 -22.79
N LEU A 366 -17.25 31.95 -22.20
CA LEU A 366 -17.91 32.03 -20.88
C LEU A 366 -16.99 32.63 -19.81
N LEU A 367 -15.67 32.45 -19.91
CA LEU A 367 -14.72 33.05 -18.99
C LEU A 367 -14.71 34.58 -19.12
N ASP A 368 -14.72 35.10 -20.35
CA ASP A 368 -14.80 36.54 -20.60
C ASP A 368 -16.11 37.13 -20.07
N ALA A 369 -17.22 36.39 -20.24
CA ALA A 369 -18.52 36.80 -19.74
C ALA A 369 -18.64 36.90 -18.22
N ALA A 370 -17.69 36.34 -17.47
CA ALA A 370 -17.62 36.56 -16.03
C ALA A 370 -17.32 38.03 -15.68
N ALA A 371 -16.66 38.76 -16.58
CA ALA A 371 -16.34 40.18 -16.43
C ALA A 371 -17.36 41.12 -17.08
N TRP A 372 -18.32 40.60 -17.86
CA TRP A 372 -19.31 41.42 -18.56
C TRP A 372 -20.33 42.07 -17.61
N SER A 373 -20.69 43.30 -17.93
CA SER A 373 -21.82 44.01 -17.38
C SER A 373 -23.16 43.34 -17.75
N PRO A 374 -24.26 43.63 -17.02
CA PRO A 374 -25.59 43.11 -17.37
C PRO A 374 -26.06 43.49 -18.78
N GLU A 375 -25.68 44.67 -19.30
CA GLU A 375 -26.04 45.11 -20.64
C GLU A 375 -25.29 44.31 -21.72
N GLU A 376 -24.00 44.05 -21.52
CA GLU A 376 -23.19 43.20 -22.42
C GLU A 376 -23.74 41.77 -22.48
N LYS A 377 -24.13 41.21 -21.32
CA LYS A 377 -24.79 39.89 -21.25
C LYS A 377 -26.12 39.87 -22.01
N SER A 378 -26.92 40.92 -21.86
CA SER A 378 -28.19 41.07 -22.57
C SER A 378 -27.98 41.24 -24.09
N GLN A 379 -26.94 41.97 -24.49
CA GLN A 379 -26.57 42.12 -25.90
C GLN A 379 -26.10 40.80 -26.51
N ALA A 380 -25.28 40.03 -25.81
CA ALA A 380 -24.85 38.71 -26.26
C ALA A 380 -26.04 37.74 -26.40
N ALA A 381 -27.00 37.77 -25.47
CA ALA A 381 -28.22 36.98 -25.56
C ALA A 381 -29.08 37.39 -26.77
N ARG A 382 -29.31 38.69 -26.98
CA ARG A 382 -30.05 39.20 -28.17
C ARG A 382 -29.38 38.78 -29.48
N TYR A 383 -28.05 38.84 -29.54
CA TYR A 383 -27.30 38.39 -30.70
C TYR A 383 -27.48 36.90 -30.92
N ALA A 384 -27.34 36.07 -29.87
CA ALA A 384 -27.55 34.63 -29.97
C ALA A 384 -28.97 34.28 -30.47
N ILE A 385 -30.00 34.96 -29.96
CA ILE A 385 -31.39 34.79 -30.40
C ILE A 385 -31.54 35.13 -31.88
N ALA A 386 -30.92 36.20 -32.36
CA ALA A 386 -30.99 36.58 -33.77
C ALA A 386 -30.30 35.57 -34.70
N GLN A 387 -29.35 34.78 -34.18
CA GLN A 387 -28.65 33.72 -34.92
C GLN A 387 -29.35 32.36 -34.82
N LEU A 388 -30.35 32.19 -33.94
CA LEU A 388 -31.09 30.95 -33.85
C LEU A 388 -31.93 30.72 -35.12
N PRO A 389 -31.83 29.55 -35.78
CA PRO A 389 -32.73 29.20 -36.87
C PRO A 389 -34.20 29.30 -36.41
N ALA A 390 -35.07 29.82 -37.27
CA ALA A 390 -36.49 29.91 -36.98
C ALA A 390 -37.06 28.50 -36.69
N GLY A 391 -37.64 28.31 -35.51
CA GLY A 391 -38.18 27.02 -35.06
C GLY A 391 -37.14 26.00 -34.61
N ALA A 392 -35.90 26.41 -34.29
CA ALA A 392 -34.90 25.52 -33.71
C ALA A 392 -35.44 24.88 -32.41
N PRO A 393 -35.57 23.55 -32.32
CA PRO A 393 -36.19 22.89 -31.17
C PRO A 393 -35.29 22.86 -29.93
N LEU A 394 -34.00 23.16 -30.09
CA LEU A 394 -32.99 23.19 -29.02
C LEU A 394 -31.78 24.04 -29.39
N HIS A 395 -31.01 24.43 -28.38
CA HIS A 395 -29.70 25.08 -28.49
C HIS A 395 -28.82 24.75 -27.28
N ARG A 396 -27.52 24.99 -27.38
CA ARG A 396 -26.54 24.61 -26.34
C ARG A 396 -25.75 25.82 -25.84
N VAL A 397 -25.55 25.91 -24.53
CA VAL A 397 -24.61 26.84 -23.89
C VAL A 397 -23.78 26.06 -22.88
N GLY A 398 -22.48 25.92 -23.14
CA GLY A 398 -21.60 25.09 -22.33
C GLY A 398 -22.02 23.62 -22.33
N ASP A 399 -22.29 23.09 -21.16
CA ASP A 399 -22.71 21.70 -20.91
C ASP A 399 -24.24 21.57 -20.81
N ILE A 400 -24.99 22.66 -20.99
CA ILE A 400 -26.45 22.65 -20.90
C ILE A 400 -27.05 22.77 -22.29
N VAL A 401 -27.89 21.81 -22.65
CA VAL A 401 -28.74 21.84 -23.84
C VAL A 401 -30.14 22.25 -23.43
N PHE A 402 -30.59 23.39 -23.92
CA PHE A 402 -31.94 23.90 -23.69
C PHE A 402 -32.88 23.31 -24.74
N LEU A 403 -34.01 22.77 -24.29
CA LEU A 403 -34.93 21.98 -25.11
C LEU A 403 -36.25 22.72 -25.39
N SER A 404 -36.38 23.97 -24.92
CA SER A 404 -37.58 24.79 -25.10
C SER A 404 -37.19 26.23 -25.47
N THR A 405 -37.99 26.87 -26.33
CA THR A 405 -37.78 28.21 -26.87
C THR A 405 -39.01 29.09 -26.61
N GLY A 406 -39.25 29.48 -25.36
CA GLY A 406 -40.21 30.51 -24.92
C GLY A 406 -41.70 30.43 -25.31
N GLU A 407 -42.11 29.47 -26.15
CA GLU A 407 -43.47 29.35 -26.67
C GLU A 407 -44.43 28.68 -25.69
N VAL A 408 -43.92 27.83 -24.79
CA VAL A 408 -44.73 27.11 -23.80
C VAL A 408 -44.49 27.64 -22.40
N THR A 409 -45.58 27.76 -21.65
CA THR A 409 -45.52 28.18 -20.25
C THR A 409 -45.37 26.98 -19.31
N ALA A 410 -44.71 27.19 -18.17
CA ALA A 410 -44.50 26.14 -17.17
C ALA A 410 -45.81 25.49 -16.68
N ASP A 411 -46.91 26.24 -16.65
CA ASP A 411 -48.22 25.81 -16.17
C ASP A 411 -48.97 24.93 -17.17
N GLU A 412 -48.72 25.10 -18.48
CA GLU A 412 -49.38 24.33 -19.53
C GLU A 412 -48.89 22.88 -19.59
N CYS A 413 -47.61 22.64 -19.28
CA CYS A 413 -46.99 21.33 -19.40
C CYS A 413 -45.84 21.13 -18.39
N PRO A 414 -46.14 20.85 -17.11
CA PRO A 414 -45.12 20.75 -16.05
C PRO A 414 -44.11 19.61 -16.25
N GLU A 415 -44.44 18.62 -17.08
CA GLU A 415 -43.59 17.46 -17.40
C GLU A 415 -42.66 17.69 -18.61
N LEU A 416 -42.86 18.77 -19.37
CA LEU A 416 -42.07 19.10 -20.55
C LEU A 416 -40.59 19.23 -20.19
N LEU A 417 -39.71 18.61 -20.96
CA LEU A 417 -38.27 18.75 -20.78
C LEU A 417 -37.81 20.13 -21.26
N VAL A 418 -37.16 20.88 -20.37
CA VAL A 418 -36.71 22.25 -20.65
C VAL A 418 -35.20 22.37 -20.81
N PHE A 419 -34.43 21.47 -20.19
CA PHE A 419 -33.00 21.36 -20.44
C PHE A 419 -32.46 19.95 -20.17
N ALA A 420 -31.30 19.64 -20.71
CA ALA A 420 -30.50 18.46 -20.42
C ALA A 420 -29.03 18.85 -20.17
N LEU A 421 -28.40 18.24 -19.16
CA LEU A 421 -26.98 18.43 -18.86
C LEU A 421 -26.15 17.35 -19.59
N LEU A 422 -25.35 17.79 -20.57
CA LEU A 422 -24.56 16.98 -21.49
C LEU A 422 -23.16 17.58 -21.62
N PRO A 423 -22.20 17.22 -20.74
CA PRO A 423 -20.90 17.88 -20.73
C PRO A 423 -20.07 17.65 -21.98
N LYS A 424 -20.15 16.45 -22.56
CA LYS A 424 -19.61 16.17 -23.89
C LYS A 424 -20.67 15.58 -24.80
N TRP A 425 -20.41 15.63 -26.10
CA TRP A 425 -21.25 14.91 -27.04
C TRP A 425 -21.14 13.40 -26.79
N PRO A 426 -22.22 12.64 -27.04
CA PRO A 426 -22.23 11.19 -26.89
C PRO A 426 -21.08 10.48 -27.60
N SER A 427 -20.67 10.99 -28.75
CA SER A 427 -19.57 10.47 -29.57
C SER A 427 -18.21 10.56 -28.87
N GLU A 428 -18.02 11.51 -27.95
CA GLU A 428 -16.78 11.73 -27.21
C GLU A 428 -16.70 10.87 -25.93
N TYR A 429 -17.85 10.42 -25.42
CA TYR A 429 -17.93 9.49 -24.30
C TYR A 429 -17.83 8.06 -24.81
N GLY A 430 -16.62 7.58 -25.14
CA GLY A 430 -16.45 6.18 -25.49
C GLY A 430 -17.10 5.25 -24.45
N ALA A 431 -18.17 4.53 -24.79
CA ALA A 431 -18.92 3.56 -23.96
C ALA A 431 -19.27 3.92 -22.48
N VAL A 432 -18.97 5.12 -21.97
CA VAL A 432 -19.20 5.44 -20.56
C VAL A 432 -20.69 5.73 -20.32
N SER A 433 -21.30 4.93 -19.45
CA SER A 433 -22.72 4.92 -19.11
C SER A 433 -23.14 6.04 -18.14
N GLN A 434 -22.65 7.26 -18.30
CA GLN A 434 -23.08 8.34 -17.41
C GLN A 434 -24.57 8.64 -17.65
N PRO A 435 -25.38 8.70 -16.59
CA PRO A 435 -26.78 9.07 -16.74
C PRO A 435 -26.88 10.56 -17.09
N ILE A 436 -27.89 10.90 -17.87
CA ILE A 436 -28.15 12.26 -18.32
C ILE A 436 -29.18 12.86 -17.37
N VAL A 437 -28.87 14.04 -16.85
CA VAL A 437 -29.77 14.78 -15.99
C VAL A 437 -30.59 15.71 -16.86
N MET A 438 -31.91 15.64 -16.75
CA MET A 438 -32.84 16.49 -17.48
C MET A 438 -33.74 17.24 -16.50
N GLY A 439 -33.98 18.52 -16.76
CA GLY A 439 -34.93 19.34 -16.01
C GLY A 439 -36.28 19.43 -16.72
N THR A 440 -37.35 19.42 -15.94
CA THR A 440 -38.72 19.60 -16.41
C THR A 440 -39.21 21.03 -16.17
N ALA A 441 -40.26 21.44 -16.87
CA ALA A 441 -40.87 22.76 -16.74
C ALA A 441 -41.35 23.08 -15.32
N SER A 442 -41.72 22.06 -14.53
CA SER A 442 -42.03 22.20 -13.10
C SER A 442 -40.83 22.49 -12.18
N GLY A 443 -39.61 22.57 -12.73
CA GLY A 443 -38.38 22.70 -11.96
C GLY A 443 -37.89 21.39 -11.33
N SER A 444 -38.58 20.28 -11.57
CA SER A 444 -38.14 18.95 -11.16
C SER A 444 -37.03 18.43 -12.09
N SER A 445 -36.32 17.38 -11.68
CA SER A 445 -35.28 16.77 -12.50
C SER A 445 -35.38 15.26 -12.52
N ILE A 446 -35.08 14.68 -13.67
CA ILE A 446 -35.01 13.24 -13.86
C ILE A 446 -33.60 12.84 -14.29
N THR A 447 -33.19 11.65 -13.86
CA THR A 447 -31.91 11.04 -14.24
C THR A 447 -32.18 9.89 -15.18
N VAL A 448 -31.80 10.05 -16.45
CA VAL A 448 -32.09 9.09 -17.52
C VAL A 448 -30.81 8.31 -17.84
N PRO A 449 -30.78 6.98 -17.62
CA PRO A 449 -29.68 6.15 -18.07
C PRO A 449 -29.46 6.34 -19.57
N ARG A 450 -28.19 6.35 -20.03
CA ARG A 450 -27.87 6.58 -21.44
C ARG A 450 -28.65 5.66 -22.39
N ALA A 451 -28.79 4.39 -22.02
CA ALA A 451 -29.52 3.38 -22.80
C ALA A 451 -31.04 3.63 -22.90
N ALA A 452 -31.61 4.50 -22.07
CA ALA A 452 -33.02 4.88 -22.06
C ALA A 452 -33.27 6.27 -22.68
N LEU A 453 -32.23 6.95 -23.17
CA LEU A 453 -32.34 8.31 -23.69
C LEU A 453 -33.26 8.41 -24.91
N GLU A 454 -33.08 7.53 -25.89
CA GLU A 454 -33.88 7.54 -27.11
C GLU A 454 -35.37 7.32 -26.82
N ALA A 455 -35.69 6.36 -25.96
CA ALA A 455 -37.05 6.11 -25.52
C ALA A 455 -37.64 7.34 -24.82
N ARG A 456 -36.86 8.00 -23.96
CA ARG A 456 -37.33 9.21 -23.27
C ARG A 456 -37.57 10.38 -24.22
N ILE A 457 -36.74 10.55 -25.26
CA ILE A 457 -36.95 11.59 -26.28
C ILE A 457 -38.18 11.28 -27.12
N ALA A 458 -38.43 10.01 -27.44
CA ALA A 458 -39.64 9.61 -28.14
C ALA A 458 -40.90 9.94 -27.31
N GLU A 459 -40.89 9.68 -26.00
CA GLU A 459 -41.97 10.10 -25.08
C GLU A 459 -42.15 11.62 -25.08
N GLU A 460 -41.05 12.37 -24.98
CA GLU A 460 -41.08 13.82 -25.00
C GLU A 460 -41.64 14.37 -26.32
N ASN A 461 -41.31 13.77 -27.45
CA ASN A 461 -41.82 14.22 -28.76
C ASN A 461 -43.34 14.04 -28.91
N VAL A 462 -43.92 13.01 -28.29
CA VAL A 462 -45.38 12.86 -28.21
C VAL A 462 -46.00 14.01 -27.40
N LEU A 463 -45.36 14.39 -26.30
CA LEU A 463 -45.81 15.53 -25.48
C LEU A 463 -45.69 16.85 -26.25
N ARG A 464 -44.57 17.06 -26.94
CA ARG A 464 -44.33 18.26 -27.77
C ARG A 464 -45.34 18.39 -28.90
N GLU A 465 -45.68 17.31 -29.59
CA GLU A 465 -46.71 17.30 -30.64
C GLU A 465 -48.07 17.75 -30.10
N LEU A 466 -48.47 17.27 -28.91
CA LEU A 466 -49.72 17.66 -28.26
C LEU A 466 -49.80 19.17 -27.97
N HIS A 467 -48.66 19.80 -27.71
CA HIS A 467 -48.53 21.23 -27.42
C HIS A 467 -48.12 22.07 -28.64
N GLY A 468 -48.08 21.47 -29.85
CA GLY A 468 -47.73 22.19 -31.08
C GLY A 468 -46.26 22.60 -31.18
N LEU A 469 -45.37 21.99 -30.38
CA LEU A 469 -43.93 22.23 -30.39
C LEU A 469 -43.21 21.38 -31.43
N PRO A 470 -42.08 21.87 -32.01
CA PRO A 470 -41.27 21.08 -32.93
C PRO A 470 -40.64 19.88 -32.21
N PRO A 471 -40.61 18.68 -32.82
CA PRO A 471 -40.03 17.50 -32.20
C PRO A 471 -38.51 17.68 -31.98
N LEU A 472 -38.01 17.15 -30.87
CA LEU A 472 -36.58 17.02 -30.61
C LEU A 472 -35.97 16.01 -31.59
N PRO A 473 -34.78 16.30 -32.15
CA PRO A 473 -34.07 15.34 -33.00
C PRO A 473 -33.62 14.12 -32.17
N PRO A 474 -33.44 12.94 -32.81
CA PRO A 474 -32.79 11.81 -32.16
C PRO A 474 -31.37 12.24 -31.75
N PHE A 475 -31.09 12.24 -30.45
CA PHE A 475 -29.89 12.87 -29.84
C PHE A 475 -28.55 12.13 -30.11
N LEU A 476 -28.43 11.38 -31.22
CA LEU A 476 -27.48 10.28 -31.31
C LEU A 476 -26.94 9.90 -32.68
N ASP A 477 -27.53 10.38 -33.77
CA ASP A 477 -26.89 10.23 -35.08
C ASP A 477 -26.18 11.53 -35.41
N ASP A 478 -24.89 11.39 -35.69
CA ASP A 478 -23.93 12.39 -36.10
C ASP A 478 -23.35 13.24 -34.95
N SER A 479 -22.04 13.03 -34.72
CA SER A 479 -21.16 14.16 -34.40
C SER A 479 -21.62 15.35 -35.22
N PRO A 480 -21.65 16.59 -34.69
CA PRO A 480 -21.72 17.72 -35.61
C PRO A 480 -20.58 17.49 -36.60
N GLU A 481 -20.89 17.13 -37.85
CA GLU A 481 -19.96 17.32 -38.94
C GLU A 481 -19.55 18.79 -38.76
N GLU A 482 -18.27 19.04 -38.55
CA GLU A 482 -17.71 20.37 -38.39
C GLU A 482 -18.31 21.26 -39.50
N GLY A 483 -19.36 22.03 -39.18
CA GLY A 483 -20.17 22.73 -40.19
C GLY A 483 -21.70 22.65 -40.10
N THR A 484 -22.32 21.95 -39.14
CA THR A 484 -23.78 22.09 -38.93
C THR A 484 -24.12 23.48 -38.32
N PRO A 485 -25.27 24.10 -38.67
CA PRO A 485 -25.57 25.52 -38.37
C PRO A 485 -25.54 25.90 -36.89
N LEU A 486 -25.69 24.91 -35.98
CA LEU A 486 -25.68 25.11 -34.53
C LEU A 486 -24.29 25.41 -33.95
N GLN A 487 -23.20 25.09 -34.67
CA GLN A 487 -21.82 25.42 -34.26
C GLN A 487 -21.18 26.42 -35.23
N GLY A 488 -21.56 26.38 -36.51
CA GLY A 488 -21.08 27.31 -37.55
C GLY A 488 -21.41 28.78 -37.30
N ALA A 489 -22.54 29.09 -36.65
CA ALA A 489 -22.92 30.48 -36.37
C ALA A 489 -22.06 31.19 -35.29
N LEU A 490 -21.21 30.45 -34.56
CA LEU A 490 -20.32 31.00 -33.54
C LEU A 490 -18.82 30.90 -33.88
N ASP A 491 -18.44 30.10 -34.88
CA ASP A 491 -17.04 29.96 -35.32
C ASP A 491 -16.66 30.88 -36.48
N GLU A 492 -17.62 31.60 -37.08
CA GLU A 492 -17.37 32.67 -38.06
C GLU A 492 -17.03 34.01 -37.39
N SER A 493 -16.02 34.00 -36.52
CA SER A 493 -15.21 35.20 -36.23
C SER A 493 -14.05 35.30 -37.23
N ARG A 494 -14.30 35.02 -38.52
CA ARG A 494 -13.42 35.51 -39.57
C ARG A 494 -13.63 37.01 -39.62
N GLU A 495 -12.61 37.76 -39.18
CA GLU A 495 -12.53 39.19 -39.43
C GLU A 495 -12.94 39.45 -40.88
N PRO A 496 -13.79 40.47 -41.16
CA PRO A 496 -14.01 40.89 -42.52
C PRO A 496 -12.64 41.31 -43.07
N GLU A 497 -12.11 40.59 -44.06
CA GLU A 497 -10.98 41.07 -44.85
C GLU A 497 -11.37 42.44 -45.44
N GLU A 498 -10.64 43.49 -45.06
CA GLU A 498 -10.68 44.82 -45.69
C GLU A 498 -10.23 44.76 -47.16
#